data_AF-A0ABC9XXX3-F1
#
_entry.id   AF-A0ABC9XXX3-F1
#
_cell.length_a   1.000
_cell.length_b   1.000
_cell.length_c   1.000
_cell.angle_alpha   90.00
_cell.angle_beta   90.00
_cell.angle_gamma   90.00
#
_symmetry.space_group_name_H-M   'P 1'
#
loop_
_entity.id
_entity.type
_entity.pdbx_description
1 polymer ?
#
loop_
_entity_poly.entity_id
_entity_poly.type
_entity_poly.pdbx_seq_one_letter_code
_entity_poly.pdbx_strand_id
1 'polypeptide(L)' 'MAQTEPPRCRRVGILGYGRLGQFLAGQLLARGPPLGLALAFVWARDGGRLEGLPPPLRLPDLRLLPQT' A
#
# COMPACT_ATOMS: atom_id res chain seq x y z
N MET A 1 32.98 5.95 -11.13
CA MET A 1 32.21 5.04 -10.26
C MET A 1 30.82 5.65 -10.12
N ALA A 2 29.82 5.12 -10.81
CA ALA A 2 28.46 5.68 -10.78
C ALA A 2 27.85 5.40 -9.40
N GLN A 3 27.44 6.45 -8.71
CA GLN A 3 26.71 6.38 -7.45
C GLN A 3 25.32 5.81 -7.79
N THR A 4 25.06 4.55 -7.47
CA THR A 4 23.71 3.99 -7.55
C THR A 4 22.87 4.62 -6.45
N GLU A 5 22.12 5.68 -6.77
CA GLU A 5 21.03 6.15 -5.91
C GLU A 5 20.18 4.93 -5.51
N PRO A 6 19.90 4.72 -4.21
CA PRO A 6 19.02 3.63 -3.81
C PRO A 6 17.71 3.78 -4.58
N PRO A 7 17.13 2.68 -5.12
CA PRO A 7 15.91 2.77 -5.91
C PRO A 7 14.87 3.52 -5.10
N ARG A 8 14.41 4.67 -5.62
CA ARG A 8 13.44 5.53 -4.94
C ARG A 8 12.20 4.69 -4.65
N CYS A 9 12.05 4.26 -3.41
CA CYS A 9 11.00 3.35 -3.01
C CYS A 9 9.67 4.09 -3.06
N ARG A 10 8.86 3.80 -4.08
CA ARG A 10 7.57 4.46 -4.31
C ARG A 10 6.53 3.82 -3.39
N ARG A 11 5.91 4.66 -2.58
CA ARG A 11 4.85 4.29 -1.65
C ARG A 11 3.51 4.28 -2.38
N VAL A 12 2.81 3.15 -2.34
CA VAL A 12 1.53 2.93 -3.04
C VAL A 12 0.39 2.82 -2.03
N GLY A 13 -0.66 3.61 -2.20
CA GLY A 13 -1.91 3.48 -1.46
C GLY A 13 -2.98 2.79 -2.32
N ILE A 14 -3.79 1.91 -1.73
CA ILE A 14 -4.91 1.27 -2.41
C ILE A 14 -6.23 1.81 -1.87
N LEU A 15 -7.09 2.30 -2.77
CA LEU A 15 -8.46 2.70 -2.46
C LEU A 15 -9.44 1.63 -2.94
N GLY A 16 -10.09 0.95 -2.00
CA GLY A 16 -10.99 -0.16 -2.23
C GLY A 16 -10.31 -1.51 -2.01
N TYR A 17 -10.92 -2.34 -1.16
CA TYR A 17 -10.40 -3.67 -0.79
C TYR A 17 -11.36 -4.81 -1.16
N GLY A 18 -11.88 -4.75 -2.39
CA GLY A 18 -12.55 -5.88 -3.05
C GLY A 18 -11.55 -6.85 -3.68
N ARG A 19 -12.00 -7.73 -4.57
CA ARG A 19 -11.15 -8.76 -5.21
C ARG A 19 -9.86 -8.20 -5.83
N LEU A 20 -9.96 -7.11 -6.61
CA LEU A 20 -8.78 -6.48 -7.23
C LEU A 20 -7.85 -5.84 -6.19
N GLY A 21 -8.40 -5.10 -5.23
CA GLY A 21 -7.61 -4.46 -4.17
C GLY A 21 -6.85 -5.47 -3.31
N GLN A 22 -7.49 -6.60 -3.00
CA GLN A 22 -6.86 -7.74 -2.31
C GLN A 22 -5.73 -8.35 -3.13
N PHE A 23 -5.96 -8.60 -4.42
CA PHE A 23 -4.93 -9.12 -5.32
C PHE A 23 -3.73 -8.16 -5.41
N LEU A 24 -3.97 -6.87 -5.63
CA LEU A 24 -2.91 -5.86 -5.72
C LEU A 24 -2.14 -5.71 -4.40
N ALA A 25 -2.83 -5.69 -3.26
CA ALA A 25 -2.17 -5.64 -1.95
C ALA A 25 -1.26 -6.86 -1.75
N GLY A 26 -1.74 -8.06 -2.09
CA GLY A 26 -0.94 -9.28 -2.05
C GLY A 26 0.29 -9.22 -2.98
N GLN A 27 0.12 -8.75 -4.21
CA GLN A 27 1.24 -8.59 -5.15
C GLN A 27 2.27 -7.56 -4.65
N LEU A 28 1.84 -6.42 -4.12
CA LEU A 28 2.74 -5.40 -3.59
C LEU A 28 3.49 -5.89 -2.35
N LEU A 29 2.84 -6.66 -1.47
CA LEU A 29 3.50 -7.24 -0.30
C LEU A 29 4.52 -8.32 -0.68
N ALA A 30 4.18 -9.19 -1.64
CA ALA A 30 5.04 -10.30 -2.03
C ALA A 30 6.17 -9.90 -3.01
N ARG A 31 5.91 -8.94 -3.90
CA ARG A 31 6.78 -8.62 -5.05
C ARG A 31 7.14 -7.15 -5.17
N GLY A 32 6.58 -6.28 -4.33
CA GLY A 32 6.85 -4.84 -4.36
C GLY A 32 8.30 -4.45 -4.04
N PRO A 33 8.91 -4.98 -2.95
CA PRO A 33 10.24 -4.51 -2.54
C PRO A 33 11.34 -4.64 -3.60
N PRO A 34 11.45 -5.77 -4.33
CA PRO A 34 12.40 -5.89 -5.45
C PRO A 34 12.15 -4.90 -6.60
N LEU A 35 10.91 -4.39 -6.74
CA LEU A 35 10.50 -3.43 -7.76
C LEU A 35 10.61 -1.97 -7.28
N GLY A 36 11.10 -1.74 -6.06
CA GLY A 36 11.10 -0.41 -5.44
C GLY A 36 9.69 0.11 -5.14
N LEU A 37 8.75 -0.79 -4.87
CA LEU A 37 7.37 -0.46 -4.50
C LEU A 37 7.10 -0.94 -3.06
N ALA A 38 6.45 -0.10 -2.27
CA ALA A 38 6.01 -0.46 -0.94
C ALA A 38 4.53 -0.12 -0.75
N LEU A 39 3.72 -1.10 -0.34
CA LEU A 39 2.35 -0.84 0.08
C LEU A 39 2.37 0.03 1.34
N ALA A 40 1.80 1.23 1.24
CA ALA A 40 1.79 2.21 2.33
C ALA A 40 0.51 2.14 3.15
N PHE A 41 -0.63 1.98 2.47
CA PHE A 41 -1.93 1.83 3.12
C PHE A 41 -2.96 1.23 2.16
N VAL A 42 -4.04 0.72 2.75
CA VAL A 42 -5.26 0.29 2.09
C VAL A 42 -6.43 0.93 2.82
N TRP A 43 -7.37 1.45 2.05
CA TRP A 43 -8.62 1.98 2.58
C TRP A 43 -9.81 1.26 1.93
N ALA A 44 -10.87 1.04 2.69
CA ALA A 44 -12.15 0.55 2.18
C ALA A 44 -13.29 1.25 2.91
N ARG A 45 -14.43 1.43 2.22
CA ARG A 45 -15.63 2.03 2.82
C ARG A 45 -16.14 1.24 4.03
N ASP A 46 -16.07 -0.09 3.93
CA ASP A 46 -16.34 -1.02 5.01
C ASP A 46 -15.01 -1.48 5.60
N GLY A 47 -14.66 -0.94 6.77
CA GLY A 47 -13.40 -1.21 7.46
C GLY A 47 -13.25 -2.66 7.92
N GLY A 48 -14.35 -3.40 8.12
CA GLY A 48 -14.32 -4.81 8.49
C GLY A 48 -13.65 -5.68 7.41
N ARG A 49 -13.66 -5.24 6.14
CA ARG A 49 -12.95 -5.93 5.06
C ARG A 49 -11.44 -5.91 5.21
N LEU A 50 -10.88 -4.97 5.97
CA LEU A 50 -9.43 -4.81 6.15
C LEU A 50 -8.87 -5.69 7.26
N GLU A 51 -9.68 -6.47 7.97
CA GLU A 51 -9.24 -7.29 9.12
C GLU A 51 -8.14 -8.30 8.78
N GLY A 52 -8.03 -8.73 7.51
CA GLY A 52 -6.95 -9.60 7.04
C GLY A 52 -5.61 -8.90 6.79
N LEU A 53 -5.54 -7.57 6.84
CA LEU A 53 -4.30 -6.81 6.64
C LEU A 53 -3.61 -6.48 7.97
N PRO A 54 -2.27 -6.35 8.01
CA PRO A 54 -1.58 -5.77 9.16
C PRO A 54 -2.16 -4.41 9.58
N PRO A 55 -2.33 -4.12 10.89
CA PRO A 55 -2.91 -2.85 11.36
C PRO A 55 -2.27 -1.58 10.78
N PRO A 56 -0.93 -1.48 10.59
CA PRO A 56 -0.30 -0.29 10.01
C PRO A 56 -0.71 0.00 8.56
N LEU A 57 -1.21 -1.01 7.84
CA LEU A 57 -1.65 -0.86 6.45
C LEU A 57 -3.12 -0.48 6.35
N ARG A 58 -3.87 -0.46 7.45
CA ARG A 58 -5.29 -0.11 7.45
C ARG A 58 -5.41 1.39 7.65
N LEU A 59 -5.84 2.10 6.61
CA LEU A 59 -6.18 3.51 6.76
C LEU A 59 -7.63 3.60 7.26
N PRO A 60 -7.89 4.17 8.46
CA PRO A 60 -9.25 4.26 8.98
C PRO A 60 -10.05 5.38 8.27
N ASP A 61 -9.37 6.42 7.81
CA ASP A 61 -9.99 7.60 7.23
C ASP A 61 -9.08 8.22 6.16
N LEU A 62 -9.62 8.48 4.97
CA LEU A 62 -8.88 9.10 3.86
C LEU A 62 -8.42 10.52 4.18
N ARG A 63 -9.10 11.22 5.09
CA ARG A 63 -8.73 12.58 5.52
C ARG A 63 -7.39 12.63 6.26
N LEU A 64 -6.87 11.48 6.69
CA LEU A 64 -5.56 11.36 7.33
C LEU A 64 -4.41 11.33 6.33
N LEU A 65 -4.70 11.29 5.02
CA LEU A 65 -3.67 11.42 4.00
C LEU A 65 -3.15 12.86 3.96
N PRO A 66 -1.83 13.06 3.86
CA PRO A 66 -1.27 14.40 3.71
C PRO A 66 -1.86 15.05 2.45
N GLN A 67 -2.34 16.29 2.60
CA GLN A 67 -2.76 17.10 1.47
C GLN A 67 -1.51 17.60 0.76
N THR A 68 -1.26 17.09 -0.44
CA THR A 68 -0.21 17.56 -1.36
C THR A 68 -0.53 18.92 -1.93
#